data_AF-A0A285GVZ2-F1
#
_entry.id   AF-A0A285GVZ2-F1
#
_cell.length_a   1.000
_cell.length_b   1.000
_cell.length_c   1.000
_cell.angle_alpha   90.00
_cell.angle_beta   90.00
_cell.angle_gamma   90.00
#
_symmetry.space_group_name_H-M   'P 1'
#
loop_
_entity.id
_entity.type
_entity.pdbx_description
1 polymer ?
#
loop_
_entity_poly.entity_id
_entity_poly.type
_entity_poly.pdbx_seq_one_letter_code
_entity_poly.pdbx_strand_id
1 'polypeptide(L)'
;MFKYFYRIYDKYNKKIVALAIFTEDRKGYKPSSFDYDFHGTKLSYHYNNYKILEQQESELLDSDNPFAMVILARLYSLEVRVKIV
;
A
#
# COMPACT_ATOMS: atom_id res chain seq x y z
N MET A 1 -4.10 7.43 6.11
CA MET A 1 -4.72 6.13 6.46
C MET A 1 -5.59 6.19 7.72
N PHE A 2 -5.09 6.67 8.87
CA PHE A 2 -5.85 6.70 10.14
C PHE A 2 -7.29 7.24 10.03
N LYS A 3 -7.49 8.42 9.41
CA LYS A 3 -8.83 9.01 9.24
C LYS A 3 -9.82 8.09 8.52
N TYR A 4 -9.37 7.34 7.51
CA TYR A 4 -10.24 6.40 6.77
C TYR A 4 -10.60 5.21 7.64
N PHE A 5 -9.60 4.60 8.28
CA PHE A 5 -9.81 3.48 9.20
C PHE A 5 -10.82 3.84 10.29
N TYR A 6 -10.59 4.95 11.01
CA TYR A 6 -11.45 5.34 12.12
C TYR A 6 -12.88 5.64 11.65
N ARG A 7 -13.06 6.39 10.55
CA ARG A 7 -14.40 6.71 10.03
C ARG A 7 -15.18 5.47 9.58
N ILE A 8 -14.52 4.50 8.94
CA ILE A 8 -15.17 3.27 8.49
C ILE A 8 -15.48 2.39 9.71
N TYR A 9 -14.56 2.31 10.68
CA TYR A 9 -14.75 1.54 11.91
C TYR A 9 -15.93 2.06 12.72
N ASP A 10 -15.95 3.37 12.96
CA ASP A 10 -17.02 4.06 13.68
C ASP A 10 -18.38 3.88 12.99
N LYS A 11 -18.41 4.04 11.66
CA LYS A 11 -19.64 3.92 10.87
C LYS A 11 -20.24 2.51 10.86
N TYR A 12 -19.41 1.47 10.75
CA TYR A 12 -19.90 0.11 10.49
C TYR A 12 -19.76 -0.84 11.67
N ASN A 13 -19.03 -0.46 12.72
CA ASN A 13 -18.75 -1.26 13.91
C ASN A 13 -18.29 -2.70 13.58
N LYS A 14 -17.41 -2.81 12.58
CA LYS A 14 -16.84 -4.08 12.09
C LYS A 14 -15.32 -4.00 12.11
N LYS A 15 -14.66 -5.14 12.30
CA LYS A 15 -13.21 -5.26 12.17
C LYS A 15 -12.81 -4.89 10.74
N ILE A 16 -11.81 -4.02 10.59
CA ILE A 16 -11.33 -3.50 9.32
C ILE A 16 -9.83 -3.72 9.20
N VAL A 17 -9.41 -4.19 8.04
CA VAL A 17 -8.00 -4.21 7.64
C VAL A 17 -7.73 -3.00 6.75
N ALA A 18 -6.74 -2.19 7.12
CA ALA A 18 -6.25 -1.12 6.29
C ALA A 18 -5.02 -1.60 5.51
N LEU A 19 -5.10 -1.50 4.18
CA LEU A 19 -4.03 -1.84 3.24
C LEU A 19 -3.76 -0.65 2.33
N ALA A 20 -2.52 -0.15 2.33
CA ALA A 20 -2.06 0.87 1.39
C ALA A 20 -1.29 0.21 0.24
N ILE A 21 -1.75 0.38 -0.99
CA ILE A 21 -1.07 -0.11 -2.20
C ILE A 21 -0.32 1.05 -2.84
N PHE A 22 1.00 0.96 -2.89
CA PHE A 22 1.90 1.96 -3.46
C PHE A 22 2.22 1.60 -4.91
N THR A 23 1.73 2.42 -5.83
CA THR A 23 1.81 2.17 -7.28
C THR A 23 2.82 3.07 -7.99
N GLU A 24 3.55 3.91 -7.26
CA GLU A 24 4.56 4.84 -7.82
C GLU A 24 5.97 4.23 -7.91
N ASP A 25 6.88 4.93 -8.58
CA ASP A 25 8.27 4.55 -8.93
C ASP A 25 9.35 4.92 -7.89
N ARG A 26 9.02 5.63 -6.82
CA ARG A 26 9.92 5.97 -5.72
C ARG A 26 10.24 4.73 -4.89
N LYS A 27 11.48 4.26 -5.01
CA LYS A 27 12.02 3.15 -4.21
C LYS A 27 11.99 3.47 -2.71
N GLY A 28 11.69 2.45 -1.90
CA GLY A 28 11.70 2.53 -0.43
C GLY A 28 10.57 3.36 0.20
N TYR A 29 9.79 4.12 -0.56
CA TYR A 29 8.64 4.83 -0.03
C TYR A 29 7.46 3.88 0.16
N LYS A 30 7.28 3.42 1.41
CA LYS A 30 6.18 2.55 1.84
C LYS A 30 5.89 2.75 3.33
N PRO A 31 5.40 3.93 3.76
CA PRO A 31 5.02 4.13 5.16
C PRO A 31 4.01 3.06 5.59
N SER A 32 4.16 2.58 6.82
CA SER A 32 3.30 1.58 7.48
C SER A 32 2.70 2.09 8.79
N SER A 33 2.98 3.34 9.16
CA SER A 33 2.42 3.98 10.34
C SER A 33 1.95 5.41 10.07
N PHE A 34 1.10 5.88 10.97
CA PHE A 34 0.77 7.27 11.18
C PHE A 34 0.91 7.54 12.68
N ASP A 35 1.73 8.54 13.01
CA ASP A 35 1.99 8.94 14.38
C ASP A 35 1.51 10.38 14.60
N TYR A 36 0.83 10.61 15.72
CA TYR A 36 0.37 11.91 16.18
C TYR A 36 0.88 12.12 17.60
N ASP A 37 1.53 13.25 17.85
CA ASP A 37 2.00 13.68 19.16
C ASP A 37 1.74 15.18 19.29
N PHE A 38 0.86 15.55 20.23
CA PHE A 38 0.53 16.95 20.49
C PHE A 38 0.12 17.16 21.95
N HIS A 39 0.89 17.97 22.68
CA HIS A 39 0.67 18.30 24.10
C HIS A 39 0.31 17.08 24.98
N GLY A 40 1.06 15.98 24.85
CA GLY A 40 0.85 14.76 25.63
C GLY A 40 -0.26 13.83 25.11
N THR A 41 -1.02 14.25 24.09
CA THR A 41 -1.91 13.37 23.35
C THR A 41 -1.12 12.61 22.30
N LYS A 42 -1.10 11.28 22.38
CA LYS A 42 -0.37 10.41 21.47
C LYS A 42 -1.27 9.39 20.79
N LEU A 43 -0.98 9.11 19.53
CA LEU A 43 -1.60 8.04 18.76
C LEU A 43 -0.57 7.47 17.80
N SER A 44 -0.34 6.16 17.89
CA SER A 44 0.41 5.39 16.89
C SER A 44 -0.53 4.42 16.21
N TYR A 45 -0.67 4.58 14.89
CA TYR A 45 -1.56 3.79 14.07
C TYR A 45 -0.75 3.03 13.02
N HIS A 46 -0.72 1.70 13.10
CA HIS A 46 -0.04 0.82 12.14
C HIS A 46 -1.03 0.23 11.13
N TYR A 47 -0.58 0.08 9.90
CA TYR A 47 -1.38 -0.48 8.80
C TYR A 47 -0.51 -1.31 7.85
N ASN A 48 -1.16 -2.21 7.11
CA ASN A 48 -0.48 -3.03 6.12
C ASN A 48 -0.16 -2.17 4.89
N ASN A 49 0.96 -2.46 4.24
CA ASN A 49 1.28 -1.87 2.95
C ASN A 49 1.71 -2.94 1.95
N TYR A 50 1.64 -2.55 0.68
CA TYR A 50 2.07 -3.34 -0.45
C TYR A 50 2.71 -2.42 -1.48
N LYS A 51 3.98 -2.65 -1.84
CA LYS A 51 4.73 -1.84 -2.79
C LYS A 51 4.92 -2.63 -4.09
N ILE A 52 4.28 -2.16 -5.16
CA ILE A 52 4.31 -2.85 -6.47
C ILE A 52 5.73 -2.95 -7.01
N LEU A 53 6.52 -1.88 -6.86
CA LEU A 53 7.91 -1.83 -7.34
C LEU A 53 8.85 -2.83 -6.67
N GLU A 54 8.45 -3.42 -5.53
CA GLU A 54 9.24 -4.42 -4.80
C GLU A 54 8.84 -5.86 -5.15
N GLN A 55 7.89 -6.05 -6.05
CA GLN A 55 7.40 -7.37 -6.45
C GLN A 55 8.23 -7.95 -7.59
N GLN A 56 8.32 -9.27 -7.65
CA GLN A 56 9.02 -9.99 -8.70
C GLN A 56 8.05 -10.43 -9.79
N GLU A 57 8.42 -10.21 -11.05
CA GLU A 57 7.62 -10.62 -12.21
C GLU A 57 7.28 -12.11 -12.18
N SER A 58 8.25 -12.98 -11.89
CA SER A 58 8.07 -14.42 -11.82
C SER A 58 7.03 -14.83 -10.77
N GLU A 59 7.10 -14.26 -9.57
CA GLU A 59 6.14 -14.52 -8.49
C GLU A 59 4.71 -14.10 -8.86
N LEU A 60 4.57 -13.02 -9.64
CA LEU A 60 3.26 -12.54 -10.10
C LEU A 60 2.69 -13.41 -11.22
N LEU A 61 3.53 -13.92 -12.12
CA LEU A 61 3.13 -14.84 -13.19
C LEU A 61 2.70 -16.21 -12.67
N ASP A 62 3.37 -16.71 -11.63
CA ASP A 62 3.07 -18.00 -11.00
C ASP A 62 1.90 -17.93 -10.01
N SER A 63 1.33 -16.75 -9.77
CA SER A 63 0.28 -16.56 -8.76
C SER A 63 -1.12 -16.84 -9.30
N ASP A 64 -1.86 -17.71 -8.62
CA ASP A 64 -3.31 -17.91 -8.85
C ASP A 64 -4.18 -16.73 -8.35
N ASN A 65 -3.57 -15.70 -7.76
CA ASN A 65 -4.30 -14.53 -7.30
C ASN A 65 -4.74 -13.69 -8.51
N PRO A 66 -6.05 -13.43 -8.72
CA PRO A 66 -6.53 -12.66 -9.86
C PRO A 66 -6.01 -11.22 -9.90
N PHE A 67 -5.56 -10.68 -8.76
CA PHE A 67 -4.94 -9.35 -8.71
C PHE A 67 -3.48 -9.34 -9.19
N ALA A 68 -2.81 -10.48 -9.26
CA ALA A 68 -1.39 -10.56 -9.66
C ALA A 68 -1.17 -9.99 -11.07
N MET A 69 -2.07 -10.27 -12.02
CA MET A 69 -2.04 -9.69 -13.37
C MET A 69 -2.17 -8.16 -13.37
N VAL A 70 -2.96 -7.59 -12.46
CA VAL A 70 -3.09 -6.13 -12.32
C VAL A 70 -1.80 -5.52 -11.78
N ILE A 71 -1.19 -6.18 -10.79
CA ILE A 71 0.11 -5.76 -10.24
C ILE A 71 1.20 -5.86 -11.32
N LEU A 72 1.21 -6.94 -12.10
CA LEU A 72 2.15 -7.16 -13.20
C LEU A 72 2.03 -6.09 -14.29
N ALA A 73 0.81 -5.78 -14.73
CA ALA A 73 0.55 -4.71 -15.69
C ALA A 73 1.08 -3.35 -15.18
N ARG A 74 0.93 -3.08 -13.87
CA ARG A 74 1.48 -1.86 -13.28
C ARG A 74 3.00 -1.89 -13.20
N LEU A 75 3.62 -3.03 -12.87
CA LEU A 75 5.07 -3.20 -12.81
C LEU A 75 5.70 -2.86 -14.18
N TYR A 76 5.18 -3.41 -15.28
CA TYR A 76 5.64 -3.09 -16.63
C TYR A 76 5.44 -1.61 -17.00
N SER A 77 4.32 -1.01 -16.60
CA SER A 77 4.09 0.43 -16.82
C SER A 77 5.14 1.32 -16.13
N LEU A 78 5.67 0.89 -14.99
CA LEU A 78 6.73 1.59 -14.27
C LEU A 78 8.09 1.44 -14.99
N GLU A 79 8.43 0.26 -15.49
CA GLU A 79 9.69 0.00 -16.19
C GLU A 79 9.82 0.79 -17.51
N VAL A 80 8.74 0.86 -18.29
CA VAL A 80 8.72 1.62 -19.55
C VAL A 80 8.99 3.11 -19.28
N ARG A 81 8.46 3.67 -18.19
CA ARG A 81 8.72 5.06 -17.80
C ARG A 81 10.18 5.31 -17.43
N VAL A 82 10.82 4.38 -16.73
CA VAL A 82 12.23 4.51 -16.33
C VAL A 82 13.17 4.45 -17.55
N LYS A 83 12.80 3.75 -18.63
CA LYS A 83 13.63 3.65 -19.86
C LYS A 83 13.56 4.88 -20.78
N ILE A 84 12.59 5.78 -20.61
CA ILE A 84 12.36 6.92 -21.50
C ILE A 84 12.96 8.23 -20.93
N VAL A 85 13.50 8.20 -19.71
CA VAL A 85 14.20 9.32 -19.05
C VAL A 85 15.69 9.02 -18.99
#